data_AF-A0A7J4B012-F1
#
_entry.id   AF-A0A7J4B012-F1
#
_cell.length_a   1.000
_cell.length_b   1.000
_cell.length_c   1.000
_cell.angle_alpha   90.00
_cell.angle_beta   90.00
_cell.angle_gamma   90.00
#
_symmetry.space_group_name_H-M   'P 1'
#
loop_
_entity.id
_entity.type
_entity.pdbx_description
1 polymer ?
#
loop_
_entity_poly.entity_id
_entity_poly.type
_entity_poly.pdbx_seq_one_letter_code
_entity_poly.pdbx_strand_id
1 'polypeptide(L)'
;MTLRNSIKTLPHVLHGIKSLQYDKKKIKLVFVDDGSTDGSLKTLEEFRDQNICEYADIQIISGDYDVTEGRNECIRHAEGEFLLFIDSDVVVPSDLLIEIERLFFF
;
A
#
# COMPACT_ATOMS: atom_id res chain seq x y z
N MET A 1 3.08 0.67 3.24
CA MET A 1 3.08 -0.77 3.61
C MET A 1 4.50 -1.28 3.51
N THR A 2 4.99 -1.96 4.54
CA THR A 2 6.25 -2.69 4.49
C THR A 2 5.99 -4.16 4.19
N LEU A 3 6.87 -4.83 3.46
CA LEU A 3 6.72 -6.24 3.13
C LEU A 3 8.06 -6.95 2.96
N ARG A 4 8.03 -8.26 3.20
CA ARG A 4 9.11 -9.19 2.87
C ARG A 4 8.52 -10.57 2.64
N ASN A 5 8.90 -11.22 1.55
CA ASN A 5 8.51 -12.59 1.21
C ASN A 5 7.02 -12.89 1.47
N SER A 6 6.14 -12.02 0.96
CA SER A 6 4.70 -12.00 1.23
C SER A 6 3.87 -12.51 0.03
N ILE A 7 4.45 -13.28 -0.91
CA ILE A 7 3.77 -13.63 -2.17
C ILE A 7 2.46 -14.41 -1.97
N LYS A 8 2.32 -15.11 -0.84
CA LYS A 8 1.12 -15.89 -0.51
C LYS A 8 -0.10 -15.03 -0.18
N THR A 9 0.11 -13.85 0.40
CA THR A 9 -0.96 -12.96 0.89
C THR A 9 -1.09 -11.70 0.05
N LEU A 10 0.03 -11.18 -0.44
CA LEU A 10 0.11 -9.91 -1.17
C LEU A 10 -0.92 -9.78 -2.30
N PRO A 11 -1.19 -10.79 -3.16
CA PRO A 11 -2.22 -10.67 -4.19
C PRO A 11 -3.62 -10.38 -3.64
N HIS A 12 -3.97 -10.95 -2.48
CA HIS A 12 -5.26 -10.71 -1.83
C HIS A 12 -5.33 -9.31 -1.23
N VAL A 13 -4.23 -8.85 -0.64
CA VAL A 13 -4.14 -7.50 -0.07
C VAL A 13 -4.24 -6.43 -1.17
N LEU A 14 -3.51 -6.60 -2.27
CA LEU A 14 -3.58 -5.70 -3.43
C LEU A 14 -4.97 -5.71 -4.07
N HIS A 15 -5.65 -6.85 -4.11
CA HIS A 15 -7.05 -6.92 -4.53
C HIS A 15 -7.97 -6.11 -3.61
N GLY A 16 -7.79 -6.22 -2.29
CA GLY A 16 -8.53 -5.43 -1.29
C GLY A 16 -8.28 -3.92 -1.43
N ILE A 17 -7.03 -3.50 -1.64
CA ILE A 17 -6.70 -2.09 -1.90
C ILE A 17 -7.38 -1.61 -3.20
N LYS A 18 -7.34 -2.42 -4.26
CA LYS A 18 -7.97 -2.08 -5.54
C LYS A 18 -9.50 -1.98 -5.47
N SER A 19 -10.12 -2.72 -4.56
CA SER A 19 -11.58 -2.75 -4.38
C SER A 19 -12.12 -1.65 -3.47
N LEU A 20 -11.24 -0.81 -2.87
CA LEU A 20 -11.67 0.35 -2.09
C LEU A 20 -12.62 1.24 -2.89
N GLN A 21 -13.78 1.53 -2.31
CA GLN A 21 -14.84 2.37 -2.87
C GLN A 21 -14.57 3.85 -2.56
N TYR A 22 -13.39 4.33 -2.91
CA TYR A 22 -12.99 5.71 -2.68
C TYR A 22 -12.33 6.28 -3.94
N ASP A 23 -12.28 7.60 -4.06
CA ASP A 23 -11.61 8.23 -5.19
C ASP A 23 -10.10 7.93 -5.14
N LYS A 24 -9.64 7.02 -6.00
CA LYS A 24 -8.24 6.59 -6.07
C LYS A 24 -7.30 7.75 -6.41
N LYS A 25 -7.79 8.83 -7.04
CA LYS A 25 -7.01 10.04 -7.30
C LYS A 25 -6.69 10.86 -6.05
N LYS A 26 -7.25 10.49 -4.90
CA LYS A 26 -6.89 11.02 -3.58
C LYS A 26 -5.99 10.08 -2.78
N ILE A 27 -5.63 8.91 -3.32
CA ILE A 27 -4.86 7.89 -2.62
C ILE A 27 -3.45 7.80 -3.21
N LYS A 28 -2.44 8.06 -2.37
CA LYS A 28 -1.05 7.72 -2.64
C LYS A 28 -0.72 6.40 -1.96
N LEU A 29 -0.21 5.45 -2.73
CA LEU A 29 0.27 4.17 -2.21
C LEU A 29 1.80 4.20 -2.10
N VAL A 30 2.32 3.82 -0.94
CA VAL A 30 3.77 3.69 -0.71
C VAL A 30 4.07 2.29 -0.20
N PHE A 31 4.88 1.55 -0.95
CA PHE A 31 5.33 0.21 -0.63
C PHE A 31 6.85 0.21 -0.39
N VAL A 32 7.29 -0.47 0.67
CA VAL A 32 8.72 -0.66 0.98
C VAL A 32 9.00 -2.15 1.13
N ASP A 33 9.78 -2.70 0.22
CA ASP A 33 10.19 -4.10 0.19
C ASP A 33 11.58 -4.29 0.84
N ASP A 34 11.65 -5.13 1.87
CA ASP A 34 12.89 -5.55 2.55
C ASP A 34 13.48 -6.80 1.88
N GLY A 35 13.98 -6.64 0.65
CA GLY A 35 14.74 -7.67 -0.06
C GLY A 35 13.99 -8.98 -0.29
N SER A 36 12.75 -8.92 -0.79
CA SER A 36 11.98 -10.12 -1.12
C SER A 36 12.62 -10.94 -2.23
N THR A 37 12.62 -12.26 -2.09
CA THR A 37 13.17 -13.22 -3.07
C THR A 37 12.14 -14.21 -3.62
N ASP A 38 10.87 -14.05 -3.24
CA ASP A 38 9.78 -14.98 -3.56
C ASP A 38 8.85 -14.48 -4.68
N GLY A 39 9.21 -13.37 -5.32
CA GLY A 39 8.40 -12.71 -6.35
C GLY A 39 7.51 -11.57 -5.85
N SER A 40 7.47 -11.28 -4.54
CA SER A 40 6.65 -10.19 -3.98
C SER A 40 6.93 -8.82 -4.62
N LEU A 41 8.20 -8.45 -4.77
CA LEU A 41 8.60 -7.19 -5.40
C LEU A 41 8.08 -7.09 -6.84
N LYS A 42 8.25 -8.16 -7.63
CA LYS A 42 7.75 -8.21 -9.01
C LYS A 42 6.23 -8.04 -9.07
N THR A 43 5.49 -8.68 -8.15
CA THR A 43 4.04 -8.50 -8.05
C THR A 43 3.64 -7.07 -7.72
N LEU A 44 4.38 -6.36 -6.87
CA LEU A 44 4.15 -4.93 -6.63
C LEU A 44 4.40 -4.09 -7.87
N GLU A 45 5.50 -4.33 -8.59
CA GLU A 45 5.83 -3.61 -9.82
C GLU A 45 4.76 -3.80 -10.89
N GLU A 46 4.29 -5.03 -11.09
CA GLU A 46 3.17 -5.34 -11.99
C GLU A 46 1.88 -4.62 -11.57
N PHE A 47 1.58 -4.59 -10.27
CA PHE A 47 0.44 -3.84 -9.74
C PHE A 47 0.58 -2.34 -10.00
N ARG A 48 1.75 -1.74 -9.75
CA ARG A 48 1.99 -0.33 -10.06
C ARG A 48 1.77 -0.06 -11.52
N ASP A 49 2.42 -0.80 -12.41
CA ASP A 49 2.41 -0.53 -13.85
C ASP A 49 1.00 -0.64 -14.44
N GLN A 50 0.19 -1.57 -13.92
CA GLN A 50 -1.20 -1.74 -14.34
C GLN A 50 -2.16 -0.68 -13.80
N ASN A 51 -1.84 -0.04 -12.68
CA ASN A 51 -2.82 0.80 -11.95
C ASN A 51 -2.35 2.25 -11.71
N ILE A 52 -1.11 2.63 -12.04
CA ILE A 52 -0.55 3.97 -11.76
C ILE A 52 -1.43 5.11 -12.27
N CYS A 53 -2.09 4.93 -13.42
CA CYS A 53 -2.99 5.91 -13.99
C CYS A 53 -4.33 6.08 -13.24
N GLU A 54 -4.70 5.17 -12.34
CA GLU A 54 -5.92 5.26 -11.51
C GLU A 54 -5.68 5.98 -10.19
N TYR A 55 -4.48 5.87 -9.62
CA TYR A 55 -4.13 6.43 -8.32
C TYR A 55 -3.55 7.85 -8.42
N ALA A 56 -3.39 8.51 -7.27
CA ALA A 56 -2.65 9.77 -7.20
C ALA A 56 -1.15 9.53 -7.49
N ASP A 57 -0.58 8.52 -6.82
CA ASP A 57 0.77 8.02 -7.04
C ASP A 57 0.89 6.60 -6.45
N ILE A 58 1.85 5.81 -6.95
CA ILE A 58 2.22 4.50 -6.42
C ILE A 58 3.74 4.41 -6.41
N GLN A 59 4.33 4.45 -5.22
CA GLN A 59 5.77 4.34 -5.03
C GLN A 59 6.15 2.97 -4.49
N ILE A 60 7.23 2.41 -5.03
CA ILE A 60 7.84 1.16 -4.58
C ILE A 60 9.30 1.48 -4.31
N ILE A 61 9.72 1.24 -3.07
CA ILE A 61 11.10 1.37 -2.61
C ILE A 61 11.56 -0.03 -2.23
N SER A 62 12.74 -0.44 -2.69
CA SER A 62 13.34 -1.73 -2.33
C SER A 62 14.75 -1.53 -1.79
N GLY A 63 15.15 -2.43 -0.90
CA GLY A 63 16.44 -2.39 -0.22
C GLY A 63 16.47 -3.36 0.95
N ASP A 64 17.46 -3.19 1.83
CA ASP A 64 17.55 -3.93 3.09
C ASP A 64 17.06 -3.01 4.21
N TYR A 65 15.91 -3.31 4.79
CA TYR A 65 15.25 -2.49 5.80
C TYR A 65 14.64 -3.36 6.89
N ASP A 66 14.83 -3.02 8.17
CA ASP A 66 13.94 -3.60 9.17
C ASP A 66 12.51 -3.01 9.05
N VAL A 67 11.55 -3.58 9.80
CA VAL A 67 10.14 -3.13 9.77
C VAL A 67 10.00 -1.66 10.18
N THR A 68 10.82 -1.18 11.12
CA THR A 68 10.79 0.20 11.62
C THR A 68 11.36 1.15 10.57
N GLU A 69 12.52 0.82 10.01
CA GLU A 69 13.15 1.56 8.92
C GLU A 69 12.23 1.64 7.71
N GLY A 70 11.61 0.52 7.33
CA GLY A 70 10.67 0.50 6.21
C GLY A 70 9.42 1.36 6.45
N ARG A 71 8.89 1.40 7.69
CA ARG A 71 7.78 2.31 8.02
C ARG A 71 8.22 3.77 8.02
N ASN A 72 9.43 4.06 8.47
CA ASN A 72 10.00 5.40 8.37
C ASN A 72 10.18 5.83 6.91
N GLU A 73 10.62 4.93 6.03
CA GLU A 73 10.68 5.20 4.59
C GLU A 73 9.28 5.46 4.01
N CYS A 74 8.26 4.70 4.42
CA CYS A 74 6.88 4.99 4.05
C CYS A 74 6.46 6.40 4.47
N ILE A 75 6.78 6.82 5.70
CA ILE A 75 6.42 8.16 6.22
C ILE A 75 7.12 9.26 5.43
N ARG A 76 8.42 9.12 5.13
CA ARG A 76 9.18 10.15 4.38
C ARG A 76 8.63 10.39 2.98
N HIS A 77 8.03 9.38 2.38
CA HIS A 77 7.45 9.44 1.04
C HIS A 77 5.92 9.60 1.06
N ALA A 78 5.28 9.57 2.23
CA ALA A 78 3.85 9.76 2.35
C ALA A 78 3.48 11.22 2.14
N GLU A 79 2.33 11.43 1.51
CA GLU A 79 1.73 12.74 1.28
C GLU A 79 0.23 12.61 1.52
N GLY A 80 -0.38 13.63 2.11
CA GLY A 80 -1.80 13.66 2.43
C GLY A 80 -2.08 14.11 3.86
N GLU A 81 -3.36 14.25 4.18
CA GLU A 81 -3.83 14.67 5.51
C GLU A 81 -3.79 13.51 6.53
N PHE A 82 -3.98 12.29 6.05
CA PHE A 82 -3.98 11.07 6.87
C PHE A 82 -2.93 10.08 6.37
N LEU A 83 -2.34 9.36 7.31
CA LEU A 83 -1.46 8.23 7.06
C LEU A 83 -2.12 6.95 7.58
N LEU A 84 -2.30 5.96 6.70
CA LEU A 84 -2.84 4.65 7.05
C LEU A 84 -1.80 3.56 6.76
N PHE A 85 -1.47 2.77 7.78
CA PHE A 85 -0.68 1.56 7.61
C PHE A 85 -1.57 0.35 7.42
N ILE A 86 -1.27 -0.44 6.39
CA ILE A 86 -1.86 -1.76 6.12
C ILE A 86 -0.69 -2.74 6.03
N ASP A 87 -0.76 -3.85 6.76
CA ASP A 87 0.26 -4.91 6.73
C ASP A 87 0.05 -5.82 5.49
N SER A 88 1.12 -6.48 5.01
CA SER A 88 1.12 -7.26 3.76
C SER A 88 0.32 -8.57 3.81
N ASP A 89 -0.29 -8.87 4.95
CA ASP A 89 -1.17 -10.01 5.21
C ASP A 89 -2.59 -9.60 5.65
N VAL A 90 -2.92 -8.30 5.60
CA VAL A 90 -4.24 -7.78 5.99
C VAL A 90 -5.03 -7.33 4.76
N VAL A 91 -6.20 -7.95 4.53
CA VAL A 91 -7.17 -7.50 3.53
C VAL A 91 -8.15 -6.54 4.17
N VAL A 92 -8.28 -5.34 3.60
CA VAL A 92 -9.20 -4.30 4.07
C VAL A 92 -10.59 -4.45 3.44
N PRO A 93 -11.67 -4.09 4.17
CA PRO A 93 -13.00 -4.00 3.58
C PRO A 93 -13.08 -2.82 2.61
N SER A 94 -13.92 -2.93 1.57
CA SER A 94 -13.97 -1.95 0.48
C SER A 94 -14.47 -0.56 0.91
N ASP A 95 -15.23 -0.47 2.00
CA ASP A 95 -15.79 0.76 2.56
C ASP A 95 -14.89 1.43 3.61
N LEU A 96 -13.70 0.88 3.90
CA LEU A 96 -12.80 1.34 4.97
C LEU A 96 -12.59 2.87 4.96
N LEU A 97 -12.24 3.44 3.81
CA LEU A 97 -11.93 4.87 3.72
C LEU A 97 -13.18 5.76 3.83
N ILE A 98 -14.35 5.28 3.40
CA ILE A 98 -15.62 5.97 3.60
C ILE A 98 -15.94 6.05 5.09
N GLU A 99 -15.77 4.95 5.82
CA GLU A 99 -16.02 4.89 7.26
C GLU A 99 -15.02 5.75 8.05
N ILE A 100 -13.74 5.78 7.64
CA ILE A 100 -12.75 6.70 8.22
C ILE A 100 -13.17 8.16 7.98
N GLU A 101 -13.49 8.54 6.75
CA GLU A 101 -13.91 9.91 6.41
C GLU A 101 -15.14 10.33 7.24
N ARG A 102 -16.11 9.42 7.43
CA ARG A 102 -17.28 9.65 8.28
C ARG A 102 -16.95 9.97 9.73
N LEU A 103 -15.89 9.38 10.28
CA LEU A 103 -15.50 9.60 11.68
C LEU A 103 -14.79 10.93 11.94
N PHE A 104 -14.12 11.48 10.92
CA PHE A 104 -13.29 12.69 11.08
C PHE A 104 -13.96 13.97 10.56
N PHE A 105 -14.92 13.86 9.66
CA PHE A 105 -15.54 15.02 8.98
C PHE A 105 -17.03 15.21 9.28
N PHE A 106 -17.59 14.53 10.29
CA PHE A 106 -18.94 14.73 10.82
C PHE A 106 -18.95 15.04 12.31
#